data_AF-A0A9D4QES8-F1
#
_entry.id   AF-A0A9D4QES8-F1
#
_cell.length_a   1.000
_cell.length_b   1.000
_cell.length_c   1.000
_cell.angle_alpha   90.00
_cell.angle_beta   90.00
_cell.angle_gamma   90.00
#
_symmetry.space_group_name_H-M   'P 1'
#
loop_
_entity.id
_entity.type
_entity.pdbx_description
1 polymer ?
#
loop_
_entity_poly.entity_id
_entity_poly.type
_entity_poly.pdbx_seq_one_letter_code
_entity_poly.pdbx_strand_id
1 'polypeptide(L)'
;MTRLSPVLQRMYFAIVHPLCARLSRWRSVAIIGALWSCSALLSLPPLLYSRTRSYRYADGSVRTVCILVWPDGPPYTSYDDYV
;
A
#
# COMPACT_ATOMS: atom_id res chain seq x y z
N MET A 1 0.07 31.14 -8.58
CA MET A 1 0.24 29.77 -8.06
C MET A 1 0.65 28.85 -9.22
N THR A 2 1.93 28.87 -9.56
CA THR A 2 2.47 28.25 -10.78
C THR A 2 2.86 26.80 -10.53
N ARG A 3 2.34 25.87 -11.34
CA ARG A 3 2.79 24.48 -11.40
C ARG A 3 4.22 24.45 -11.97
N LEU A 4 5.22 24.57 -11.11
CA LEU A 4 6.59 24.24 -11.45
C LEU A 4 6.63 22.76 -11.84
N SER A 5 7.11 22.46 -13.05
CA SER A 5 7.15 21.09 -13.56
C SER A 5 8.06 20.23 -12.66
N PRO A 6 7.75 18.93 -12.48
CA PRO A 6 8.53 18.03 -11.62
C PRO A 6 10.01 17.93 -12.02
N VAL A 7 10.35 18.30 -13.26
CA VAL A 7 11.72 18.35 -13.77
C VAL A 7 12.51 19.50 -13.14
N LEU A 8 11.89 20.68 -13.04
CA LEU A 8 12.53 21.85 -12.44
C LEU A 8 12.78 21.66 -10.95
N GLN A 9 11.90 20.93 -10.26
CA GLN A 9 12.05 20.63 -8.83
C GLN A 9 13.30 19.78 -8.55
N ARG A 10 13.62 18.80 -9.41
CA ARG A 10 14.79 17.93 -9.23
C ARG A 10 16.11 18.66 -9.49
N MET A 11 16.14 19.48 -10.54
CA MET A 11 17.29 20.34 -10.83
C MET A 11 17.50 21.38 -9.74
N TYR A 12 16.41 22.01 -9.27
CA TYR A 12 16.46 22.97 -8.18
C TYR A 12 17.03 22.35 -6.90
N PHE A 13 16.57 21.17 -6.51
CA PHE A 13 17.08 20.50 -5.31
C PHE A 13 18.56 20.09 -5.47
N ALA A 14 18.98 19.66 -6.66
CA ALA A 14 20.37 19.30 -6.94
C ALA A 14 21.34 20.51 -6.88
N ILE A 15 20.86 21.71 -7.21
CA ILE A 15 21.68 22.94 -7.26
C ILE A 15 21.62 23.71 -5.92
N VAL A 16 20.43 23.92 -5.36
CA VAL A 16 20.20 24.79 -4.19
C VAL A 16 20.50 24.08 -2.88
N HIS A 17 20.32 22.77 -2.85
CA HIS A 17 20.63 21.93 -1.71
C HIS A 17 21.83 21.06 -2.08
N PRO A 18 23.07 21.55 -1.91
CA PRO A 18 24.28 20.71 -1.97
C PRO A 18 24.33 19.82 -0.72
N LEU A 19 23.26 19.06 -0.45
CA LEU A 19 23.20 18.11 0.64
C LEU A 19 24.07 16.90 0.26
N CYS A 20 25.34 17.00 0.65
CA CYS A 20 26.26 15.90 0.90
C CYS A 20 26.17 14.77 -0.13
N ALA A 21 26.93 14.90 -1.21
CA ALA A 21 27.18 13.91 -2.26
C ALA A 21 27.78 12.55 -1.81
N ARG A 22 27.67 12.18 -0.53
CA ARG A 22 28.00 10.84 0.00
C ARG A 22 26.95 10.39 1.02
N LEU A 23 25.73 10.16 0.55
CA LEU A 23 24.90 9.16 1.20
C LEU A 23 25.66 7.84 1.10
N SER A 24 26.22 7.36 2.23
CA SER A 24 26.97 6.10 2.28
C SER A 24 26.14 4.99 1.62
N ARG A 25 26.78 4.11 0.83
CA ARG A 25 26.14 2.96 0.17
C ARG A 25 25.22 2.20 1.13
N TRP A 26 25.65 2.06 2.38
CA TRP A 26 24.88 1.42 3.46
C TRP A 26 23.61 2.18 3.84
N ARG A 27 23.66 3.51 3.90
CA ARG A 27 22.49 4.35 4.22
C ARG A 27 21.44 4.25 3.11
N SER A 28 21.85 4.25 1.84
CA SER A 28 20.90 4.06 0.72
C SER A 28 20.25 2.67 0.75
N VAL A 29 21.03 1.62 0.98
CA VAL A 29 20.49 0.25 1.12
C VAL A 29 19.52 0.16 2.31
N ALA A 30 19.85 0.78 3.44
CA ALA A 30 18.98 0.79 4.61
C ALA A 30 17.65 1.51 4.34
N ILE A 31 17.66 2.67 3.67
CA ILE A 31 16.44 3.41 3.33
C ILE A 31 15.57 2.60 2.36
N ILE A 32 16.17 1.99 1.34
CA ILE A 32 15.44 1.15 0.38
C ILE A 32 14.85 -0.06 1.09
N GLY A 33 15.64 -0.76 1.91
CA GLY A 33 15.17 -1.90 2.70
C GLY A 33 14.03 -1.54 3.66
N ALA A 34 14.11 -0.37 4.30
CA ALA A 34 13.05 0.15 5.16
C ALA A 34 11.76 0.43 4.36
N LEU A 35 11.86 1.04 3.18
CA LEU A 35 10.71 1.28 2.29
C LEU A 35 10.00 -0.01 1.90
N TRP A 36 10.76 -1.01 1.46
CA TRP A 36 10.21 -2.33 1.12
C TRP A 36 9.58 -3.01 2.33
N SER A 37 10.24 -2.95 3.49
CA SER A 37 9.72 -3.53 4.73
C SER A 37 8.42 -2.85 5.17
N CYS A 38 8.39 -1.52 5.21
CA CYS A 38 7.19 -0.75 5.55
C CYS A 38 6.06 -1.04 4.57
N SER A 39 6.34 -1.13 3.26
CA SER A 39 5.35 -1.50 2.25
C SER A 39 4.80 -2.90 2.47
N ALA A 40 5.66 -3.86 2.80
CA ALA A 40 5.25 -5.23 3.10
C ALA A 40 4.39 -5.27 4.38
N LEU A 41 4.81 -4.59 5.45
CA LEU A 41 4.06 -4.50 6.71
C LEU A 41 2.68 -3.89 6.51
N LEU A 42 2.57 -2.78 5.76
CA LEU A 42 1.28 -2.16 5.44
C LEU A 42 0.36 -3.07 4.63
N SER A 43 0.92 -4.00 3.86
CA SER A 43 0.14 -4.95 3.06
C SER A 43 -0.29 -6.20 3.85
N LEU A 44 0.22 -6.42 5.07
CA LEU A 44 -0.12 -7.59 5.88
C LEU A 44 -1.58 -7.63 6.37
N PRO A 45 -2.18 -6.54 6.87
CA PRO A 45 -3.58 -6.57 7.33
C PRO A 45 -4.56 -7.08 6.26
N PRO A 46 -4.62 -6.50 5.05
CA PRO A 46 -5.56 -6.99 4.03
C PRO A 46 -5.24 -8.42 3.56
N LEU A 47 -3.98 -8.85 3.64
CA LEU A 47 -3.59 -10.22 3.31
C LEU A 47 -4.11 -11.24 4.35
N LEU A 48 -3.99 -10.92 5.64
CA LEU A 48 -4.44 -11.77 6.74
C LEU A 48 -5.97 -11.85 6.85
N TYR A 49 -6.66 -10.75 6.54
CA TYR A 49 -8.12 -10.65 6.59
C TYR A 49 -8.81 -11.13 5.30
N SER A 50 -8.04 -11.48 4.26
CA SER A 50 -8.59 -12.05 3.02
C SER A 50 -9.09 -13.48 3.26
N ARG A 51 -10.40 -13.71 3.11
CA ARG A 51 -11.04 -15.01 3.23
C ARG A 51 -11.71 -15.41 1.92
N THR A 52 -11.38 -16.61 1.45
CA THR A 52 -12.06 -17.21 0.30
C THR A 52 -13.35 -17.90 0.76
N ARG A 53 -14.51 -17.45 0.27
CA ARG A 53 -15.82 -18.06 0.56
C ARG A 53 -16.47 -18.51 -0.74
N SER A 54 -17.01 -19.72 -0.72
CA SER A 54 -17.82 -20.28 -1.81
C SER A 54 -19.30 -20.06 -1.51
N TYR A 55 -19.98 -19.27 -2.35
CA TYR A 55 -21.42 -19.04 -2.26
C TYR A 55 -22.16 -19.92 -3.27
N ARG A 56 -23.21 -20.60 -2.82
CA ARG A 56 -24.18 -21.31 -3.68
C ARG A 56 -25.30 -20.34 -4.02
N TYR A 57 -25.43 -20.01 -5.29
CA TYR A 57 -26.47 -19.13 -5.80
C TYR A 57 -27.76 -19.92 -6.04
N ALA A 58 -28.90 -19.23 -6.09
CA ALA A 58 -30.21 -19.83 -6.31
C ALA A 58 -30.35 -20.53 -7.68
N ASP A 59 -29.45 -20.24 -8.63
CA ASP A 59 -29.35 -20.92 -9.92
C ASP A 59 -28.60 -22.28 -9.87
N GLY A 60 -28.12 -22.68 -8.68
CA GLY A 60 -27.36 -23.91 -8.47
C GLY A 60 -25.85 -23.78 -8.73
N SER A 61 -25.37 -22.62 -9.21
CA SER A 61 -23.95 -22.36 -9.42
C SER A 61 -23.21 -22.07 -8.11
N VAL A 62 -22.00 -22.61 -7.99
CA VAL A 62 -21.07 -22.29 -6.89
C VAL A 62 -20.08 -21.26 -7.41
N ARG A 63 -20.03 -20.08 -6.80
CA ARG A 63 -18.98 -19.09 -7.10
C ARG A 63 -18.08 -18.92 -5.88
N THR A 64 -16.79 -19.02 -6.12
CA THR A 64 -15.75 -18.83 -5.12
C THR A 64 -15.24 -17.41 -5.24
N VAL A 65 -15.45 -16.59 -4.22
CA VAL A 65 -15.00 -15.20 -4.19
C VAL A 65 -14.01 -15.00 -3.05
N CYS A 66 -13.06 -14.11 -3.29
CA CYS A 66 -12.13 -13.65 -2.27
C CYS A 66 -12.69 -12.37 -1.68
N ILE A 67 -13.10 -12.41 -0.41
CA ILE A 67 -13.67 -11.26 0.30
C ILE A 67 -12.77 -10.87 1.46
N LEU A 68 -12.66 -9.56 1.69
CA LEU A 68 -12.05 -9.05 2.92
C LEU A 68 -13.07 -9.24 4.05
N VAL A 69 -12.66 -9.90 5.14
CA VAL A 69 -13.49 -10.08 6.33
C VAL A 69 -12.77 -9.41 7.48
N TRP A 70 -13.25 -8.23 7.84
CA TRP A 70 -12.82 -7.53 9.02
C TRP A 70 -13.18 -8.33 10.29
N PRO A 71 -12.46 -8.14 11.41
CA PRO A 71 -12.69 -8.90 12.64
C PRO A 71 -14.09 -8.66 13.26
N ASP A 72 -14.79 -7.60 12.86
CA ASP A 72 -16.14 -7.26 13.27
C ASP A 72 -17.23 -7.96 12.43
N GLY A 73 -16.93 -8.39 11.20
CA GLY A 73 -17.84 -9.22 10.42
C GLY A 73 -17.57 -9.29 8.92
N PRO A 74 -18.35 -10.13 8.21
CA PRO A 74 -18.35 -10.18 6.75
C PRO A 74 -18.90 -8.88 6.10
N PRO A 75 -18.58 -8.65 4.82
CA PRO A 75 -18.83 -7.38 4.11
C PRO A 75 -20.31 -7.18 3.78
N TYR A 76 -21.05 -6.58 4.71
CA TYR A 76 -22.49 -6.21 4.72
C TYR A 76 -22.97 -6.01 6.16
N THR A 77 -22.20 -6.48 7.14
CA THR A 77 -22.42 -6.31 8.59
C THR A 77 -21.30 -5.53 9.30
N SER A 78 -20.14 -5.38 8.66
CA SER A 78 -18.98 -4.69 9.23
C SER A 78 -19.19 -3.16 9.23
N TYR A 79 -18.86 -2.50 10.34
CA TYR A 79 -18.95 -1.04 10.47
C TYR A 79 -17.77 -0.35 9.78
N ASP A 80 -16.61 -1.00 9.77
CA ASP A 80 -15.36 -0.49 9.17
C ASP A 80 -15.43 -0.36 7.64
N ASP A 81 -16.39 -1.00 6.98
CA ASP A 81 -16.61 -0.84 5.53
C ASP A 81 -17.21 0.54 5.15
N TYR A 82 -17.72 1.31 6.12
CA TYR A 82 -18.40 2.60 5.89
C TYR A 82 -17.61 3.83 6.36
N VAL A 83 -16.42 3.64 6.91
CA VAL A 83 -15.59 4.71 7.54
C VAL A 83 -14.51 5.22 6.61
#